data_AF-A0A6S7K8T6-F1
#
_entry.id   AF-A0A6S7K8T6-F1
#
_cell.length_a   1.000
_cell.length_b   1.000
_cell.length_c   1.000
_cell.angle_alpha   90.00
_cell.angle_beta   90.00
_cell.angle_gamma   90.00
#
_symmetry.space_group_name_H-M   'P 1'
#
loop_
_entity.id
_entity.type
_entity.pdbx_description
1 polymer ?
#
loop_
_entity_poly.entity_id
_entity_poly.type
_entity_poly.pdbx_seq_one_letter_code
_entity_poly.pdbx_strand_id
1 'polypeptide(L)'
;MECFANSVNRKLEVISNEISGIKEFKAYSILSLEEVVSDLKKEKLVLSNKNDKSEKENTDLCVSLSELRAKVIDLQDEKASLLTAMKLIQREGKDELEENKKRIEALENENNNLRDEKLGFTRVMKRKKKIATISSPEATSSLKVKNQFEVLSSEQEDEEEIYETKAKSSTFSQKEIAVNNNITSKDPRSQNESTSSQPDSLSNITPTHHTTAKSNSDIPILIIGDSIIKHIDPKKISRKKTIKRTFPGKTAEQIKPEVESMEVEVLPSHIIVHAGTNDLSVQPPHNCVKNIENLALCIKKKFTDSRIAISSITVRNDLDLSKQISTANEELQKMCSKNGFDFIKNNNIDATCLNGGLLHLNSKGSAFLAANFIKFLRGNIPAPSEYRQRKRGEDFQGRRTYQNHSLEDLLRLLLLAQRTEY
;
A
#
# COMPACT_ATOMS: atom_id res chain seq x y z
N MET A 1 -100.41 12.49 -43.88
CA MET A 1 -98.99 12.67 -44.25
C MET A 1 -98.32 13.73 -43.37
N GLU A 2 -98.93 14.91 -43.19
CA GLU A 2 -98.36 16.02 -42.42
C GLU A 2 -98.16 15.73 -40.92
N CYS A 3 -99.11 15.06 -40.25
CA CYS A 3 -98.96 14.66 -38.84
C CYS A 3 -97.81 13.66 -38.61
N PHE A 4 -97.51 12.81 -39.60
CA PHE A 4 -96.43 11.84 -39.51
C PHE A 4 -95.07 12.53 -39.64
N ALA A 5 -94.94 13.46 -40.59
CA ALA A 5 -93.74 14.28 -40.76
C ALA A 5 -93.42 15.11 -39.50
N ASN A 6 -94.43 15.73 -38.88
CA ASN A 6 -94.25 16.49 -37.65
C ASN A 6 -93.84 15.60 -36.45
N SER A 7 -94.39 14.38 -36.36
CA SER A 7 -93.99 13.43 -35.33
C SER A 7 -92.55 12.95 -35.50
N VAL A 8 -92.08 12.76 -36.74
CA VAL A 8 -90.70 12.33 -37.01
C VAL A 8 -89.73 13.47 -36.70
N ASN A 9 -90.03 14.70 -37.14
CA ASN A 9 -89.19 15.86 -36.88
C ASN A 9 -89.01 16.12 -35.38
N ARG A 10 -90.09 16.02 -34.59
CA ARG A 10 -90.00 16.20 -33.13
C ARG A 10 -89.14 15.14 -32.45
N LYS A 11 -89.16 13.89 -32.92
CA LYS A 11 -88.29 12.83 -32.41
C LYS A 11 -86.83 13.03 -32.79
N LEU A 12 -86.57 13.50 -34.01
CA LEU A 12 -85.21 13.83 -34.46
C LEU A 12 -84.62 15.00 -33.66
N GLU A 13 -85.43 16.00 -33.32
CA GLU A 13 -85.00 17.14 -32.50
C GLU A 13 -84.65 16.72 -31.06
N VAL A 14 -85.46 15.83 -30.46
CA VAL A 14 -85.16 15.25 -29.13
C VAL A 14 -83.85 14.46 -29.16
N ILE A 15 -83.64 13.61 -30.16
CA ILE A 15 -82.39 12.84 -30.31
C ILE A 15 -81.19 13.77 -30.54
N SER A 16 -81.35 14.83 -31.36
CA SER A 16 -80.30 15.81 -31.60
C SER A 16 -79.90 16.53 -30.32
N ASN A 17 -80.86 16.92 -29.49
CA ASN A 17 -80.62 17.58 -28.21
C ASN A 17 -79.94 16.64 -27.19
N GLU A 18 -80.35 15.37 -27.13
CA GLU A 18 -79.69 14.35 -26.30
C GLU A 18 -78.24 14.10 -26.74
N ILE A 19 -77.99 14.00 -28.06
CA ILE A 19 -76.64 13.84 -28.62
C ILE A 19 -75.76 15.07 -28.31
N SER A 20 -76.33 16.28 -28.35
CA SER A 20 -75.60 17.52 -28.00
C SER A 20 -75.19 17.55 -26.53
N GLY A 21 -76.09 17.17 -25.62
CA GLY A 21 -75.80 17.09 -24.18
C GLY A 21 -74.71 16.07 -23.84
N ILE A 22 -74.67 14.92 -24.53
CA ILE A 22 -73.61 13.92 -24.36
C ILE A 22 -72.24 14.45 -24.85
N LYS A 23 -72.21 15.25 -25.92
CA LYS A 23 -70.97 15.86 -26.42
C LYS A 23 -70.41 16.90 -25.45
N GLU A 24 -71.27 17.75 -24.88
CA GLU A 24 -70.86 18.74 -23.89
C GLU A 24 -70.35 18.08 -22.60
N PHE A 25 -71.06 17.08 -22.09
CA PHE A 25 -70.63 16.35 -20.89
C PHE A 25 -69.27 15.66 -21.06
N LYS A 26 -69.00 15.10 -22.25
CA LYS A 26 -67.69 14.55 -22.60
C LYS A 26 -66.61 15.63 -22.67
N ALA A 27 -66.90 16.81 -23.23
CA ALA A 27 -65.95 17.91 -23.31
C ALA A 27 -65.53 18.42 -21.91
N TYR A 28 -66.48 18.60 -20.98
CA TYR A 28 -66.17 18.98 -19.60
C TYR A 28 -65.35 17.90 -18.87
N SER A 29 -65.67 16.62 -19.07
CA SER A 29 -64.93 15.51 -18.48
C SER A 29 -63.48 15.46 -18.98
N ILE A 30 -63.26 15.75 -20.28
CA ILE A 30 -61.92 15.81 -20.87
C ILE A 30 -61.11 16.97 -20.29
N LEU A 31 -61.69 18.17 -20.20
CA LEU A 31 -60.99 19.34 -19.61
C LEU A 31 -60.61 19.10 -18.15
N SER A 32 -61.50 18.49 -17.35
CA SER A 32 -61.21 18.14 -15.97
C SER A 32 -60.10 17.09 -15.85
N LEU A 33 -60.06 16.10 -16.76
CA LEU A 33 -58.96 15.13 -16.80
C LEU A 33 -57.63 15.75 -17.24
N GLU A 34 -57.64 16.70 -18.17
CA GLU A 34 -56.44 17.43 -18.60
C GLU A 34 -55.81 18.23 -17.46
N GLU A 35 -56.63 18.87 -16.61
CA GLU A 35 -56.19 19.57 -15.41
C GLU A 35 -55.51 18.61 -14.42
N VAL A 36 -56.16 17.49 -14.11
CA VAL A 36 -55.59 16.44 -13.24
C VAL A 36 -54.27 15.89 -13.79
N VAL A 37 -54.18 15.64 -15.09
CA VAL A 37 -52.95 15.17 -15.74
C VAL A 37 -51.84 16.23 -15.66
N SER A 38 -52.19 17.51 -15.80
CA SER A 38 -51.24 18.62 -15.65
C SER A 38 -50.66 18.68 -14.24
N ASP A 39 -51.50 18.53 -13.22
CA ASP A 39 -51.06 18.55 -11.82
C ASP A 39 -50.23 17.32 -11.45
N LEU A 40 -50.60 16.13 -11.93
CA LEU A 40 -49.78 14.92 -11.78
C LEU A 40 -48.41 15.06 -12.44
N LYS A 41 -48.32 15.73 -13.60
CA LYS A 41 -47.02 16.02 -14.24
C LYS A 41 -46.16 16.96 -13.40
N LYS A 42 -46.75 18.00 -12.78
CA LYS A 42 -46.04 18.90 -11.87
C LYS A 42 -45.55 18.16 -10.63
N GLU A 43 -46.39 17.33 -10.02
CA GLU A 43 -46.02 16.52 -8.85
C GLU A 43 -44.88 15.55 -9.17
N LYS A 44 -44.96 14.84 -10.31
CA LYS A 44 -43.89 13.97 -10.78
C LYS A 44 -42.56 14.71 -10.95
N LEU A 45 -42.58 15.93 -11.49
CA LEU A 45 -41.37 16.74 -11.65
C LEU A 45 -40.77 17.15 -10.29
N VAL A 46 -41.61 17.53 -9.33
CA VAL A 46 -41.17 17.86 -7.97
C VAL A 46 -40.55 16.65 -7.27
N LEU A 47 -41.16 15.46 -7.41
CA LEU A 47 -40.62 14.22 -6.86
C LEU A 47 -39.28 13.84 -7.50
N SER A 48 -39.15 14.00 -8.82
CA SER A 48 -37.88 13.78 -9.53
C SER A 48 -36.76 14.66 -8.97
N ASN A 49 -37.00 15.96 -8.83
CA ASN A 49 -36.00 16.89 -8.29
C ASN A 49 -35.62 16.57 -6.84
N LYS A 50 -36.57 16.11 -6.01
CA LYS A 50 -36.30 15.67 -4.63
C LYS A 50 -35.46 14.38 -4.61
N ASN A 51 -35.69 13.47 -5.55
CA ASN A 51 -34.90 12.25 -5.69
C ASN A 51 -33.46 12.59 -6.08
N ASP A 52 -33.27 13.42 -7.10
CA ASP A 52 -31.93 13.84 -7.56
C ASP A 52 -31.13 14.55 -6.45
N LYS A 53 -31.82 15.38 -5.64
CA LYS A 53 -31.21 16.01 -4.46
C LYS A 53 -30.79 14.98 -3.41
N SER A 54 -31.66 14.02 -3.10
CA SER A 54 -31.38 12.95 -2.14
C SER A 54 -30.23 12.05 -2.61
N GLU A 55 -30.16 11.76 -3.91
CA GLU A 55 -29.06 11.00 -4.50
C GLU A 55 -27.73 11.74 -4.35
N LYS A 56 -27.71 13.05 -4.60
CA LYS A 56 -26.51 13.87 -4.40
C LYS A 56 -26.06 13.88 -2.94
N GLU A 57 -26.98 14.09 -1.99
CA GLU A 57 -26.68 14.03 -0.56
C GLU A 57 -26.12 12.65 -0.15
N ASN A 58 -26.68 11.56 -0.67
CA ASN A 58 -26.18 10.21 -0.44
C ASN A 58 -24.78 9.99 -1.03
N THR A 59 -24.47 10.57 -2.19
CA THR A 59 -23.13 10.50 -2.77
C THR A 59 -22.10 11.25 -1.92
N ASP A 60 -22.44 12.46 -1.44
CA ASP A 60 -21.56 13.27 -0.60
C ASP A 60 -21.29 12.59 0.76
N LEU A 61 -22.31 11.96 1.35
CA LEU A 61 -22.18 11.15 2.56
C LEU A 61 -21.29 9.91 2.35
N CYS A 62 -21.43 9.22 1.22
CA CYS A 62 -20.58 8.08 0.87
C CYS A 62 -19.10 8.47 0.75
N VAL A 63 -18.81 9.63 0.13
CA VAL A 63 -17.44 10.16 0.04
C VAL A 63 -16.88 10.47 1.43
N SER A 64 -17.65 11.19 2.26
CA SER A 64 -17.26 11.55 3.62
C SER A 64 -17.00 10.31 4.51
N LEU A 65 -17.82 9.27 4.38
CA LEU A 65 -17.63 7.99 5.08
C LEU A 65 -16.36 7.27 4.62
N SER A 66 -16.04 7.33 3.33
CA SER A 66 -14.82 6.74 2.78
C SER A 66 -13.56 7.42 3.35
N GLU A 67 -13.56 8.76 3.42
CA GLU A 67 -12.48 9.54 4.02
C GLU A 67 -12.30 9.25 5.51
N LEU A 68 -13.41 9.17 6.26
CA LEU A 68 -13.37 8.84 7.68
C LEU A 68 -12.81 7.43 7.91
N ARG A 69 -13.21 6.45 7.10
CA ARG A 69 -12.66 5.08 7.16
C ARG A 69 -11.17 5.05 6.86
N ALA A 70 -10.70 5.84 5.89
CA ALA A 70 -9.28 5.95 5.59
C ALA A 70 -8.49 6.48 6.80
N LYS A 71 -9.00 7.54 7.45
CA LYS A 71 -8.37 8.11 8.66
C LYS A 71 -8.33 7.16 9.83
N VAL A 72 -9.38 6.35 10.03
CA VAL A 72 -9.40 5.31 11.08
C VAL A 72 -8.32 4.25 10.83
N ILE A 73 -8.12 3.84 9.57
CA ILE A 73 -7.06 2.89 9.21
C ILE A 73 -5.68 3.49 9.52
N ASP A 74 -5.44 4.74 9.13
CA ASP A 74 -4.14 5.39 9.34
C ASP A 74 -3.83 5.53 10.85
N LEU A 75 -4.84 5.86 11.67
CA LEU A 75 -4.70 5.90 13.14
C LEU A 75 -4.46 4.52 13.76
N GLN A 76 -5.04 3.46 13.19
CA GLN A 76 -4.79 2.09 13.64
C GLN A 76 -3.34 1.65 13.35
N ASP A 77 -2.81 2.03 12.19
CA ASP A 77 -1.41 1.78 11.82
C ASP A 77 -0.44 2.55 12.73
N GLU A 78 -0.73 3.83 13.02
CA GLU A 78 0.06 4.63 13.97
C GLU A 78 0.05 4.03 15.38
N LYS A 79 -1.12 3.60 15.87
CA LYS A 79 -1.25 2.90 17.15
C LYS A 79 -0.42 1.62 17.20
N ALA A 80 -0.41 0.83 16.12
CA ALA A 80 0.37 -0.40 16.04
C ALA A 80 1.89 -0.12 16.06
N SER A 81 2.32 0.94 15.37
CA SER A 81 3.71 1.40 15.36
C SER A 81 4.15 1.85 16.76
N LEU A 82 3.33 2.69 17.42
CA LEU A 82 3.60 3.18 18.77
C LEU A 82 3.68 2.04 19.79
N LEU A 83 2.77 1.06 19.70
CA LEU A 83 2.78 -0.12 20.58
C LEU A 83 4.01 -1.00 20.37
N THR A 84 4.55 -1.04 19.15
CA THR A 84 5.80 -1.75 18.85
C THR A 84 7.00 -1.01 19.43
N ALA A 85 7.06 0.32 19.25
CA ALA A 85 8.12 1.16 19.84
C ALA A 85 8.12 1.05 21.38
N MET A 86 6.95 1.10 22.02
CA MET A 86 6.81 0.94 23.46
C MET A 86 7.32 -0.43 23.95
N LYS A 87 7.05 -1.50 23.20
CA LYS A 87 7.57 -2.85 23.51
C LYS A 87 9.09 -2.95 23.36
N LEU A 88 9.70 -2.22 22.42
CA LEU A 88 11.15 -2.18 22.26
C LEU A 88 11.82 -1.49 23.45
N ILE A 89 11.34 -0.30 23.80
CA ILE A 89 11.83 0.46 24.96
C ILE A 89 11.70 -0.37 26.25
N GLN A 90 10.59 -1.10 26.42
CA GLN A 90 10.41 -1.99 27.58
C GLN A 90 11.35 -3.20 27.62
N ARG A 91 11.85 -3.66 26.46
CA ARG A 91 12.88 -4.72 26.42
C ARG A 91 14.25 -4.14 26.72
N GLU A 92 14.62 -3.05 26.05
CA GLU A 92 15.89 -2.35 26.28
C GLU A 92 16.06 -2.00 27.76
N GLY A 93 15.04 -1.42 28.40
CA GLY A 93 15.10 -1.12 29.83
C GLY A 93 15.19 -2.34 30.75
N LYS A 94 14.69 -3.52 30.32
CA LYS A 94 14.85 -4.77 31.07
C LYS A 94 16.24 -5.37 30.88
N ASP A 95 16.76 -5.34 29.66
CA ASP A 95 18.07 -5.86 29.33
C ASP A 95 19.16 -5.03 30.02
N GLU A 96 19.05 -3.70 30.02
CA GLU A 96 19.94 -2.79 30.77
C GLU A 96 19.86 -3.03 32.29
N LEU A 97 18.67 -3.27 32.84
CA LEU A 97 18.50 -3.57 34.26
C LEU A 97 19.20 -4.88 34.64
N GLU A 98 19.05 -5.91 33.81
CA GLU A 98 19.66 -7.22 34.03
C GLU A 98 21.20 -7.16 33.89
N GLU A 99 21.71 -6.39 32.93
CA GLU A 99 23.14 -6.15 32.78
C GLU A 99 23.73 -5.40 33.99
N ASN A 100 23.05 -4.34 34.44
CA ASN A 100 23.46 -3.60 35.63
C ASN A 100 23.44 -4.48 36.89
N LYS A 101 22.46 -5.36 37.03
CA LYS A 101 22.37 -6.32 38.15
C LYS A 101 23.58 -7.26 38.18
N LYS A 102 23.96 -7.84 37.04
CA LYS A 102 25.16 -8.70 36.92
C LYS A 102 26.45 -7.93 37.23
N ARG A 103 26.53 -6.66 36.84
CA ARG A 103 27.69 -5.82 37.10
C ARG A 103 27.84 -5.50 38.59
N ILE A 104 26.73 -5.24 39.28
CA ILE A 104 26.72 -5.05 40.74
C ILE A 104 27.20 -6.34 41.44
N GLU A 105 26.66 -7.50 41.07
CA GLU A 105 27.05 -8.79 41.65
C GLU A 105 28.54 -9.10 41.43
N ALA A 106 29.10 -8.78 40.26
CA ALA A 106 30.53 -8.93 39.99
C ALA A 106 31.40 -8.02 40.88
N LEU A 107 30.98 -6.76 41.08
CA LEU A 107 31.67 -5.80 41.94
C LEU A 107 31.59 -6.19 43.42
N GLU A 108 30.46 -6.76 43.86
CA GLU A 108 30.30 -7.29 45.22
C GLU A 108 31.26 -8.46 45.47
N ASN A 109 31.38 -9.39 44.51
CA ASN A 109 32.32 -10.50 44.59
C ASN A 109 33.79 -10.03 44.63
N GLU A 110 34.16 -9.04 43.80
CA GLU A 110 35.51 -8.47 43.80
C GLU A 110 35.84 -7.77 45.13
N ASN A 111 34.91 -7.00 45.68
CA ASN A 111 35.08 -6.35 46.98
C ASN A 111 35.24 -7.36 48.13
N ASN A 112 34.53 -8.49 48.09
CA ASN A 112 34.68 -9.55 49.08
C ASN A 112 36.07 -10.20 49.00
N ASN A 113 36.56 -10.51 47.79
CA ASN A 113 37.92 -11.03 47.60
C ASN A 113 38.99 -10.05 48.11
N LEU A 114 38.84 -8.76 47.85
CA LEU A 114 39.77 -7.72 48.34
C LEU A 114 39.75 -7.63 49.88
N ARG A 115 38.58 -7.78 50.51
CA ARG A 115 38.48 -7.84 51.99
C ARG A 115 39.24 -9.04 52.55
N ASP A 116 39.12 -10.20 51.91
CA ASP A 116 39.81 -11.42 52.33
C ASP A 116 41.33 -11.32 52.17
N GLU A 117 41.82 -10.76 51.05
CA GLU A 117 43.25 -10.49 50.87
C GLU A 117 43.78 -9.52 51.93
N LYS A 118 43.03 -8.46 52.24
CA LYS A 118 43.41 -7.47 53.25
C LYS A 118 43.47 -8.08 54.66
N LEU A 119 42.57 -9.03 54.97
CA LEU A 119 42.60 -9.84 56.19
C LEU A 119 43.82 -10.78 56.22
N GLY A 120 44.19 -11.36 55.08
CA GLY A 120 45.42 -12.16 54.92
C GLY A 120 46.68 -11.34 55.20
N PHE A 121 46.79 -10.16 54.59
CA PHE A 121 47.93 -9.26 54.75
C PHE A 121 48.09 -8.75 56.19
N THR A 122 46.99 -8.41 56.87
CA THR A 122 47.02 -7.99 58.28
C THR A 122 47.43 -9.13 59.22
N ARG A 123 47.06 -10.39 58.94
CA ARG A 123 47.58 -11.56 59.69
C ARG A 123 49.08 -11.77 59.49
N VAL A 124 49.60 -11.60 58.27
CA VAL A 124 51.03 -11.71 57.96
C VAL A 124 51.84 -10.61 58.64
N MET A 125 51.35 -9.36 58.61
CA MET A 125 51.98 -8.24 59.29
C MET A 125 52.01 -8.41 60.82
N LYS A 126 50.93 -8.92 61.44
CA LYS A 126 50.90 -9.24 62.88
C LYS A 126 51.91 -10.33 63.26
N ARG A 127 52.15 -11.33 62.40
CA ARG A 127 53.18 -12.37 62.62
C ARG A 127 54.61 -11.81 62.51
N LYS A 128 54.90 -10.93 61.55
CA LYS A 128 56.21 -10.27 61.44
C LYS A 128 56.51 -9.34 62.62
N LYS A 129 55.50 -8.62 63.13
CA LYS A 129 55.65 -7.75 64.31
C LYS A 129 55.93 -8.54 65.60
N LYS A 130 55.39 -9.76 65.73
CA LYS A 130 55.62 -10.66 66.88
C LYS A 130 57.00 -11.32 66.89
N ILE A 131 57.66 -11.42 65.73
CA ILE A 131 59.04 -11.94 65.61
C ILE A 131 60.08 -10.85 65.92
N ALA A 132 59.77 -9.57 65.66
CA ALA A 132 60.66 -8.46 65.98
C ALA A 132 60.69 -8.05 67.47
N THR A 133 59.93 -8.72 68.35
CA THR A 133 59.83 -8.36 69.79
C THR A 133 60.59 -9.31 70.73
N ILE A 134 61.42 -10.22 70.22
CA ILE A 134 62.19 -11.21 71.03
C ILE A 134 63.70 -10.94 70.96
N SER A 135 64.13 -9.67 70.94
CA SER A 135 65.55 -9.32 71.11
C SER A 135 65.73 -8.06 71.95
N SER A 136 65.87 -8.30 73.25
CA SER A 136 66.64 -7.53 74.26
C SER A 136 66.20 -6.13 74.72
N PRO A 137 66.62 -5.73 75.94
CA PRO A 137 65.80 -4.95 76.87
C PRO A 137 66.38 -3.57 77.26
N GLU A 138 65.63 -2.93 78.16
CA GLU A 138 65.98 -1.82 79.09
C GLU A 138 65.78 -0.34 78.66
N ALA A 139 64.72 0.22 79.27
CA ALA A 139 64.65 1.47 80.04
C ALA A 139 65.04 2.83 79.41
N THR A 140 64.09 3.77 79.30
CA THR A 140 63.81 4.78 80.36
C THR A 140 62.74 5.82 79.94
N SER A 141 61.95 6.21 80.95
CA SER A 141 61.32 7.51 81.23
C SER A 141 60.38 8.22 80.24
N SER A 142 59.11 8.28 80.68
CA SER A 142 58.23 9.46 80.79
C SER A 142 58.03 10.40 79.58
N LEU A 143 56.79 10.47 79.11
CA LEU A 143 55.87 11.57 79.43
C LEU A 143 54.44 11.17 79.02
N LYS A 144 53.48 11.53 79.87
CA LYS A 144 52.07 11.17 79.81
C LYS A 144 51.28 12.48 79.59
N VAL A 145 50.06 12.34 79.03
CA VAL A 145 48.92 13.29 79.05
C VAL A 145 48.87 14.25 77.85
N LYS A 146 47.79 14.47 77.10
CA LYS A 146 46.42 13.90 76.95
C LYS A 146 45.91 14.51 75.63
N ASN A 147 45.15 13.78 74.83
CA ASN A 147 44.04 14.38 74.09
C ASN A 147 42.89 13.37 74.04
N GLN A 148 41.87 13.66 74.86
CA GLN A 148 40.56 13.04 74.88
C GLN A 148 39.70 13.75 73.83
N PHE A 149 38.96 12.99 73.03
CA PHE A 149 37.51 13.14 72.78
C PHE A 149 37.13 11.96 71.85
N GLU A 150 36.60 10.87 72.40
CA GLU A 150 35.19 10.55 72.70
C GLU A 150 34.46 9.90 71.52
N VAL A 151 33.95 8.72 71.81
CA VAL A 151 33.22 7.76 70.97
C VAL A 151 31.73 7.91 71.28
N LEU A 152 30.88 7.78 70.27
CA LEU A 152 29.50 7.27 70.39
C LEU A 152 29.36 6.24 69.25
N SER A 153 29.24 4.92 69.50
CA SER A 153 28.05 4.17 69.96
C SER A 153 26.84 4.45 69.04
N SER A 154 26.11 3.49 68.47
CA SER A 154 25.73 2.17 68.97
C SER A 154 25.15 1.28 67.85
N GLU A 155 25.15 -0.01 68.14
CA GLU A 155 24.55 -1.17 67.47
C GLU A 155 23.04 -1.03 67.19
N GLN A 156 22.54 -1.76 66.17
CA GLN A 156 21.68 -2.94 66.39
C GLN A 156 21.39 -3.67 65.07
N GLU A 157 21.71 -4.95 65.09
CA GLU A 157 21.24 -6.02 64.20
C GLU A 157 19.76 -6.29 64.46
N ASP A 158 19.02 -6.77 63.46
CA ASP A 158 18.06 -7.85 63.64
C ASP A 158 17.87 -8.60 62.32
N GLU A 159 17.83 -9.94 62.45
CA GLU A 159 17.82 -10.98 61.44
C GLU A 159 16.40 -11.28 60.87
N GLU A 160 16.39 -12.27 59.96
CA GLU A 160 15.31 -13.21 59.59
C GLU A 160 14.68 -13.11 58.18
N GLU A 161 15.36 -13.83 57.26
CA GLU A 161 14.87 -15.01 56.51
C GLU A 161 13.45 -15.09 55.88
N ILE A 162 13.46 -15.07 54.53
CA ILE A 162 12.88 -16.02 53.55
C ILE A 162 11.55 -16.73 53.86
N TYR A 163 10.56 -16.63 52.95
CA TYR A 163 9.90 -17.80 52.31
C TYR A 163 9.34 -17.46 50.91
N GLU A 164 9.66 -18.31 49.93
CA GLU A 164 8.99 -18.41 48.63
C GLU A 164 7.53 -18.86 48.80
N THR A 165 6.63 -18.44 47.89
CA THR A 165 5.64 -19.36 47.28
C THR A 165 5.01 -18.82 46.00
N LYS A 166 4.77 -19.75 45.08
CA LYS A 166 4.27 -19.58 43.71
C LYS A 166 2.75 -19.35 43.63
N ALA A 167 2.37 -18.58 42.62
CA ALA A 167 1.23 -18.72 41.69
C ALA A 167 -0.22 -18.68 42.20
N LYS A 168 -1.02 -17.74 41.68
CA LYS A 168 -2.06 -17.92 40.64
C LYS A 168 -3.03 -16.73 40.56
N SER A 169 -3.26 -16.27 39.32
CA SER A 169 -4.56 -15.86 38.72
C SER A 169 -5.60 -15.11 39.56
N SER A 170 -5.93 -13.87 39.18
CA SER A 170 -7.29 -13.37 38.84
C SER A 170 -7.26 -11.84 38.70
N THR A 171 -7.57 -11.27 37.52
CA THR A 171 -8.86 -10.69 37.09
C THR A 171 -9.19 -9.31 37.70
N PHE A 172 -9.75 -8.43 36.85
CA PHE A 172 -10.32 -7.08 37.12
C PHE A 172 -9.31 -5.94 37.33
N SER A 173 -9.47 -4.73 36.79
CA SER A 173 -10.59 -4.13 36.06
C SER A 173 -10.10 -2.96 35.21
N GLN A 174 -10.87 -2.67 34.16
CA GLN A 174 -10.81 -1.44 33.37
C GLN A 174 -10.94 -0.22 34.29
N LYS A 175 -10.10 0.80 34.06
CA LYS A 175 -10.36 2.16 34.51
C LYS A 175 -10.20 3.09 33.31
N GLU A 176 -11.33 3.67 32.94
CA GLU A 176 -11.49 4.74 31.97
C GLU A 176 -10.53 5.89 32.29
N ILE A 177 -9.86 6.40 31.26
CA ILE A 177 -9.26 7.74 31.31
C ILE A 177 -10.07 8.59 30.34
N ALA A 178 -10.99 9.37 30.92
CA ALA A 178 -11.59 10.52 30.26
C ALA A 178 -10.47 11.55 30.00
N VAL A 179 -10.19 11.84 28.74
CA VAL A 179 -9.37 12.99 28.34
C VAL A 179 -10.31 14.08 27.87
N ASN A 180 -10.54 15.04 28.77
CA ASN A 180 -11.19 16.30 28.47
C ASN A 180 -10.26 17.15 27.60
N ASN A 181 -10.77 17.62 26.48
CA ASN A 181 -10.16 18.65 25.64
C ASN A 181 -10.12 19.98 26.39
N ASN A 182 -8.96 20.66 26.36
CA ASN A 182 -8.83 22.12 26.25
C ASN A 182 -7.37 22.56 26.47
N ILE A 183 -6.59 22.76 25.41
CA ILE A 183 -5.51 23.76 25.41
C ILE A 183 -5.49 24.49 24.07
N THR A 184 -5.84 25.77 24.15
CA THR A 184 -5.69 26.83 23.16
C THR A 184 -4.33 27.52 23.35
N SER A 185 -3.61 27.78 22.25
CA SER A 185 -2.58 28.85 22.06
C SER A 185 -2.03 28.70 20.63
N LYS A 186 -2.32 29.58 19.65
CA LYS A 186 -1.81 30.94 19.38
C LYS A 186 -0.28 31.07 19.24
N ASP A 187 0.18 30.96 17.97
CA ASP A 187 1.10 31.82 17.17
C ASP A 187 2.56 32.10 17.62
N PRO A 188 3.47 32.67 16.76
CA PRO A 188 3.70 32.58 15.29
C PRO A 188 5.22 32.59 14.86
N ARG A 189 5.50 32.76 13.54
CA ARG A 189 6.78 33.12 12.84
C ARG A 189 7.82 31.98 12.65
N SER A 190 8.49 31.82 11.50
CA SER A 190 9.13 32.84 10.65
C SER A 190 9.25 32.41 9.18
N GLN A 191 9.05 33.39 8.30
CA GLN A 191 9.53 33.42 6.91
C GLN A 191 11.07 33.47 6.87
N ASN A 192 11.67 33.05 5.76
CA ASN A 192 12.84 33.71 5.17
C ASN A 192 12.98 33.29 3.70
N GLU A 193 12.52 34.17 2.82
CA GLU A 193 13.08 34.35 1.49
C GLU A 193 14.45 35.03 1.61
N SER A 194 15.41 34.64 0.77
CA SER A 194 16.53 35.50 0.40
C SER A 194 17.02 35.13 -0.99
N THR A 195 16.69 36.03 -1.90
CA THR A 195 17.30 36.26 -3.21
C THR A 195 18.77 36.67 -3.06
N SER A 196 19.63 36.24 -3.98
CA SER A 196 20.87 36.94 -4.32
C SER A 196 21.24 36.65 -5.76
N SER A 197 21.36 37.72 -6.53
CA SER A 197 21.63 37.77 -7.96
C SER A 197 23.08 38.22 -8.22
N GLN A 198 23.57 37.89 -9.43
CA GLN A 198 24.61 38.55 -10.25
C GLN A 198 26.04 37.93 -10.24
N PRO A 199 26.83 38.08 -11.33
CA PRO A 199 26.48 38.25 -12.76
C PRO A 199 27.34 37.45 -13.76
N ASP A 200 26.85 37.42 -15.00
CA ASP A 200 27.47 37.33 -16.33
C ASP A 200 28.87 36.71 -16.54
N SER A 201 28.90 35.71 -17.42
CA SER A 201 29.95 35.57 -18.44
C SER A 201 29.39 34.86 -19.67
N LEU A 202 29.21 35.64 -20.75
CA LEU A 202 28.99 35.17 -22.12
C LEU A 202 30.21 34.36 -22.60
N SER A 203 29.98 33.15 -23.09
CA SER A 203 30.83 32.56 -24.13
C SER A 203 30.00 31.65 -25.03
N ASN A 204 29.76 32.13 -26.25
CA ASN A 204 29.25 31.38 -27.39
C ASN A 204 30.21 30.24 -27.75
N ILE A 205 29.79 28.98 -27.63
CA ILE A 205 30.31 27.87 -28.46
C ILE A 205 29.13 26.97 -28.87
N THR A 206 29.16 26.65 -30.15
CA THR A 206 28.24 25.91 -31.03
C THR A 206 27.64 24.59 -30.48
N PRO A 207 26.46 24.16 -31.00
CA PRO A 207 25.75 22.98 -30.54
C PRO A 207 26.36 21.71 -31.13
N THR A 208 27.25 21.07 -30.39
CA THR A 208 27.61 19.66 -30.64
C THR A 208 26.55 18.77 -30.02
N HIS A 209 25.79 18.11 -30.90
CA HIS A 209 24.89 17.00 -30.58
C HIS A 209 25.65 15.89 -29.83
N HIS A 210 25.72 15.98 -28.51
CA HIS A 210 25.97 14.83 -27.65
C HIS A 210 24.63 14.28 -27.21
N THR A 211 24.15 13.28 -27.96
CA THR A 211 23.16 12.32 -27.48
C THR A 211 23.78 11.58 -26.30
N THR A 212 23.72 12.17 -25.11
CA THR A 212 23.97 11.44 -23.87
C THR A 212 22.88 10.37 -23.78
N ALA A 213 23.26 9.12 -24.02
CA ALA A 213 22.41 7.98 -23.76
C ALA A 213 21.96 8.04 -22.30
N LYS A 214 20.70 8.43 -22.07
CA LYS A 214 20.07 8.36 -20.74
C LYS A 214 20.32 6.95 -20.21
N SER A 215 20.95 6.85 -19.05
CA SER A 215 21.13 5.57 -18.40
C SER A 215 19.77 4.92 -18.20
N ASN A 216 19.68 3.60 -18.41
CA ASN A 216 18.44 2.81 -18.26
C ASN A 216 17.77 2.93 -16.87
N SER A 217 18.40 3.64 -15.92
CA SER A 217 17.89 4.03 -14.61
C SER A 217 16.75 5.05 -14.65
N ASP A 218 16.65 5.85 -15.72
CA ASP A 218 15.82 7.06 -15.73
C ASP A 218 14.42 6.82 -16.32
N ILE A 219 14.21 5.67 -16.97
CA ILE A 219 12.90 5.32 -17.54
C ILE A 219 12.01 4.78 -16.41
N PRO A 220 10.89 5.45 -16.09
CA PRO A 220 10.11 5.11 -14.92
C PRO A 220 9.33 3.80 -15.08
N ILE A 221 8.80 3.31 -13.96
CA ILE A 221 7.78 2.26 -13.89
C ILE A 221 6.47 2.92 -13.48
N LEU A 222 5.36 2.52 -14.07
CA LEU A 222 4.03 2.99 -13.71
C LEU A 222 3.21 1.85 -13.10
N ILE A 223 2.59 2.10 -11.94
CA ILE A 223 1.66 1.17 -11.30
C ILE A 223 0.30 1.86 -11.26
N ILE A 224 -0.68 1.25 -11.91
CA ILE A 224 -2.07 1.71 -11.95
C ILE A 224 -2.93 0.69 -11.23
N GLY A 225 -3.80 1.13 -10.34
CA GLY A 225 -4.76 0.21 -9.78
C GLY A 225 -5.75 0.83 -8.83
N ASP A 226 -6.66 -0.02 -8.35
CA ASP A 226 -7.67 0.34 -7.36
C ASP A 226 -7.09 0.45 -5.93
N SER A 227 -7.97 0.43 -4.92
CA SER A 227 -7.58 0.50 -3.51
C SER A 227 -6.64 -0.61 -3.04
N ILE A 228 -6.55 -1.76 -3.73
CA ILE A 228 -5.69 -2.87 -3.30
C ILE A 228 -4.20 -2.48 -3.32
N ILE A 229 -3.80 -1.60 -4.24
CA ILE A 229 -2.41 -1.12 -4.32
C ILE A 229 -2.11 0.08 -3.39
N LYS A 230 -3.09 0.54 -2.58
CA LYS A 230 -2.96 1.70 -1.67
C LYS A 230 -1.67 1.64 -0.87
N HIS A 231 -1.42 0.52 -0.21
CA HIS A 231 -0.31 0.33 0.73
C HIS A 231 1.00 -0.10 0.07
N ILE A 232 1.08 -0.12 -1.26
CA ILE A 232 2.34 -0.33 -1.97
C ILE A 232 3.16 0.97 -1.95
N ASP A 233 4.37 0.89 -1.40
CA ASP A 233 5.36 1.96 -1.46
C ASP A 233 6.14 1.89 -2.79
N PRO A 234 5.95 2.83 -3.73
CA PRO A 234 6.63 2.81 -5.02
C PRO A 234 8.16 2.85 -4.88
N LYS A 235 8.71 3.45 -3.82
CA LYS A 235 10.17 3.54 -3.60
C LYS A 235 10.79 2.19 -3.27
N LYS A 236 10.00 1.23 -2.78
CA LYS A 236 10.45 -0.12 -2.41
C LYS A 236 10.31 -1.15 -3.53
N ILE A 237 9.60 -0.81 -4.61
CA ILE A 237 9.33 -1.73 -5.73
C ILE A 237 10.52 -1.86 -6.68
N SER A 238 11.25 -0.78 -6.92
CA SER A 238 12.39 -0.78 -7.84
C SER A 238 13.39 0.31 -7.48
N ARG A 239 14.64 0.13 -7.92
CA ARG A 239 15.65 1.20 -7.90
C ARG A 239 15.34 2.31 -8.92
N LYS A 240 14.52 2.01 -9.94
CA LYS A 240 14.05 3.00 -10.92
C LYS A 240 12.94 3.85 -10.34
N LYS A 241 12.80 5.09 -10.83
CA LYS A 241 11.66 5.96 -10.51
C LYS A 241 10.36 5.19 -10.76
N THR A 242 9.53 5.05 -9.72
CA THR A 242 8.25 4.36 -9.82
C THR A 242 7.14 5.34 -9.49
N ILE A 243 6.17 5.44 -10.39
CA ILE A 243 5.00 6.30 -10.28
C ILE A 243 3.82 5.38 -9.94
N LYS A 244 3.11 5.68 -8.86
CA LYS A 244 1.90 4.95 -8.45
C LYS A 244 0.68 5.84 -8.66
N ARG A 245 -0.35 5.32 -9.31
CA ARG A 245 -1.65 5.96 -9.51
C ARG A 245 -2.72 5.04 -8.94
N THR A 246 -3.27 5.45 -7.80
CA THR A 246 -4.29 4.69 -7.07
C THR A 246 -5.65 5.32 -7.31
N PHE A 247 -6.64 4.51 -7.65
CA PHE A 247 -8.01 4.90 -7.96
C PHE A 247 -8.99 4.14 -7.06
N PRO A 248 -9.13 4.52 -5.77
CA PRO A 248 -9.94 3.79 -4.80
C PRO A 248 -11.41 3.70 -5.24
N GLY A 249 -12.02 2.52 -5.06
CA GLY A 249 -13.44 2.28 -5.36
C GLY A 249 -13.81 2.27 -6.85
N LYS A 250 -12.89 2.59 -7.76
CA LYS A 250 -13.18 2.61 -9.20
C LYS A 250 -13.14 1.21 -9.81
N THR A 251 -14.02 0.97 -10.79
CA THR A 251 -13.95 -0.18 -11.69
C THR A 251 -12.91 0.03 -12.78
N ALA A 252 -12.52 -1.03 -13.50
CA ALA A 252 -11.57 -0.91 -14.62
C ALA A 252 -12.07 0.06 -15.71
N GLU A 253 -13.38 0.09 -15.97
CA GLU A 253 -14.01 1.02 -16.91
C GLU A 253 -13.88 2.48 -16.46
N GLN A 254 -14.05 2.75 -15.17
CA GLN A 254 -13.92 4.09 -14.59
C GLN A 254 -12.46 4.57 -14.50
N ILE A 255 -11.48 3.65 -14.43
CA ILE A 255 -10.06 3.99 -14.44
C ILE A 255 -9.59 4.39 -15.85
N LYS A 256 -10.20 3.85 -16.91
CA LYS A 256 -9.82 4.11 -18.30
C LYS A 256 -9.75 5.61 -18.67
N PRO A 257 -10.78 6.44 -18.44
CA PRO A 257 -10.72 7.87 -18.79
C PRO A 257 -9.66 8.64 -17.97
N GLU A 258 -9.36 8.20 -16.74
CA GLU A 258 -8.28 8.78 -15.91
C GLU A 258 -6.90 8.50 -16.51
N VAL A 259 -6.71 7.31 -17.07
CA VAL A 259 -5.49 6.95 -17.78
C VAL A 259 -5.37 7.75 -19.08
N GLU A 260 -6.46 7.96 -19.81
CA GLU A 260 -6.47 8.74 -21.05
C GLU A 260 -6.09 10.20 -20.82
N SER A 261 -6.53 10.80 -19.71
CA SER A 261 -6.19 12.17 -19.31
C SER A 261 -4.83 12.31 -18.60
N MET A 262 -4.19 11.21 -18.21
CA MET A 262 -2.93 11.25 -17.46
C MET A 262 -1.76 11.86 -18.25
N GLU A 263 -1.16 12.93 -17.76
CA GLU A 263 0.08 13.45 -18.30
C GLU A 263 1.29 12.73 -17.69
N VAL A 264 2.23 12.33 -18.55
CA VAL A 264 3.48 11.69 -18.13
C VAL A 264 4.63 12.30 -18.91
N GLU A 265 5.57 12.94 -18.20
CA GLU A 265 6.75 13.59 -18.79
C GLU A 265 7.68 12.60 -19.52
N VAL A 266 7.76 11.36 -19.03
CA VAL A 266 8.63 10.31 -19.55
C VAL A 266 7.86 9.01 -19.68
N LEU A 267 7.84 8.43 -20.87
CA LEU A 267 7.17 7.15 -21.14
C LEU A 267 7.73 6.05 -20.22
N PRO A 268 6.88 5.31 -19.48
CA PRO A 268 7.34 4.26 -18.58
C PRO A 268 7.85 3.04 -19.35
N SER A 269 8.85 2.35 -18.81
CA SER A 269 9.35 1.10 -19.39
C SER A 269 8.40 -0.08 -19.12
N HIS A 270 7.79 -0.07 -17.93
CA HIS A 270 6.89 -1.12 -17.45
C HIS A 270 5.64 -0.47 -16.85
N ILE A 271 4.50 -1.09 -17.12
CA ILE A 271 3.21 -0.70 -16.55
C ILE A 271 2.60 -1.92 -15.88
N ILE A 272 2.29 -1.83 -14.60
CA ILE A 272 1.57 -2.87 -13.86
C ILE A 272 0.14 -2.35 -13.61
N VAL A 273 -0.85 -3.13 -13.99
CA VAL A 273 -2.28 -2.82 -13.81
C VAL A 273 -2.88 -3.79 -12.80
N HIS A 274 -3.51 -3.27 -11.75
CA HIS A 274 -4.28 -4.05 -10.79
C HIS A 274 -5.69 -3.46 -10.64
N ALA A 275 -6.67 -4.06 -11.28
CA ALA A 275 -8.06 -3.62 -11.27
C ALA A 275 -9.01 -4.83 -11.35
N GLY A 276 -10.31 -4.60 -11.18
CA GLY A 276 -11.34 -5.64 -11.28
C GLY A 276 -11.97 -6.05 -9.95
N THR A 277 -11.39 -5.65 -8.81
CA THR A 277 -11.90 -6.05 -7.50
C THR A 277 -13.30 -5.47 -7.24
N ASN A 278 -13.53 -4.23 -7.68
CA ASN A 278 -14.82 -3.55 -7.61
C ASN A 278 -15.77 -4.01 -8.74
N ASP A 279 -15.24 -4.35 -9.91
CA ASP A 279 -16.03 -4.84 -11.04
C ASP A 279 -16.86 -6.08 -10.66
N LEU A 280 -16.24 -7.08 -10.04
CA LEU A 280 -16.90 -8.34 -9.67
C LEU A 280 -18.02 -8.19 -8.64
N SER A 281 -18.13 -7.05 -7.95
CA SER A 281 -19.24 -6.79 -7.04
C SER A 281 -20.54 -6.41 -7.76
N VAL A 282 -20.45 -5.98 -9.02
CA VAL A 282 -21.58 -5.45 -9.79
C VAL A 282 -21.80 -6.16 -11.13
N GLN A 283 -20.83 -6.94 -11.61
CA GLN A 283 -20.91 -7.58 -12.93
C GLN A 283 -20.23 -8.96 -12.95
N PRO A 284 -20.62 -9.84 -13.90
CA PRO A 284 -20.05 -11.18 -13.99
C PRO A 284 -18.57 -11.17 -14.45
N PRO A 285 -17.83 -12.26 -14.18
CA PRO A 285 -16.40 -12.41 -14.52
C PRO A 285 -16.01 -11.97 -15.93
N HIS A 286 -16.75 -12.43 -16.94
CA HIS A 286 -16.50 -12.09 -18.34
C HIS A 286 -16.49 -10.58 -18.60
N ASN A 287 -17.43 -9.84 -18.02
CA ASN A 287 -17.51 -8.39 -18.22
C ASN A 287 -16.39 -7.66 -17.48
N CYS A 288 -16.03 -8.12 -16.27
CA CYS A 288 -14.86 -7.65 -15.55
C CYS A 288 -13.57 -7.82 -16.39
N VAL A 289 -13.38 -9.01 -16.99
CA VAL A 289 -12.23 -9.30 -17.86
C VAL A 289 -12.21 -8.36 -19.07
N LYS A 290 -13.35 -8.16 -19.73
CA LYS A 290 -13.49 -7.26 -20.88
C LYS A 290 -13.15 -5.80 -20.50
N ASN A 291 -13.56 -5.33 -19.33
CA ASN A 291 -13.23 -3.98 -18.87
C ASN A 291 -11.73 -3.82 -18.61
N ILE A 292 -11.10 -4.82 -17.99
CA ILE A 292 -9.64 -4.85 -17.77
C ILE A 292 -8.90 -4.91 -19.10
N GLU A 293 -9.38 -5.71 -20.07
CA GLU A 293 -8.82 -5.77 -21.42
C GLU A 293 -8.89 -4.40 -22.12
N ASN A 294 -10.05 -3.74 -22.08
CA ASN A 294 -10.23 -2.40 -22.64
C ASN A 294 -9.30 -1.37 -21.99
N LEU A 295 -9.11 -1.44 -20.67
CA LEU A 295 -8.17 -0.61 -19.94
C LEU A 295 -6.72 -0.89 -20.39
N ALA A 296 -6.33 -2.16 -20.48
CA ALA A 296 -4.99 -2.57 -20.89
C ALA A 296 -4.67 -2.17 -22.34
N LEU A 297 -5.64 -2.31 -23.25
CA LEU A 297 -5.51 -1.86 -24.64
C LEU A 297 -5.42 -0.34 -24.76
N CYS A 298 -6.18 0.40 -23.94
CA CYS A 298 -6.05 1.86 -23.85
C CYS A 298 -4.65 2.26 -23.38
N ILE A 299 -4.13 1.62 -22.33
CA ILE A 299 -2.76 1.80 -21.84
C ILE A 299 -1.75 1.48 -22.94
N LYS A 300 -1.92 0.37 -23.67
CA LYS A 300 -1.02 -0.02 -24.77
C LYS A 300 -1.00 0.99 -25.90
N LYS A 301 -2.16 1.57 -26.24
CA LYS A 301 -2.27 2.62 -27.25
C LYS A 301 -1.56 3.90 -26.81
N LYS A 302 -1.70 4.28 -25.53
CA LYS A 302 -1.08 5.49 -24.97
C LYS A 302 0.42 5.35 -24.74
N PHE A 303 0.87 4.17 -24.34
CA PHE A 303 2.25 3.85 -24.01
C PHE A 303 2.74 2.67 -24.87
N THR A 304 2.97 2.95 -26.16
CA THR A 304 3.21 1.94 -27.20
C THR A 304 4.38 1.01 -26.91
N ASP A 305 5.47 1.54 -26.36
CA ASP A 305 6.71 0.79 -26.13
C ASP A 305 6.78 0.17 -24.73
N SER A 306 5.80 0.46 -23.88
CA SER A 306 5.77 -0.09 -22.54
C SER A 306 5.42 -1.56 -22.53
N ARG A 307 6.07 -2.29 -21.63
CA ARG A 307 5.69 -3.64 -21.28
C ARG A 307 4.56 -3.60 -20.25
N ILE A 308 3.47 -4.29 -20.53
CA ILE A 308 2.26 -4.26 -19.69
C ILE A 308 2.10 -5.59 -18.97
N ALA A 309 1.93 -5.51 -17.67
CA ALA A 309 1.57 -6.63 -16.81
C ALA A 309 0.19 -6.40 -16.19
N ILE A 310 -0.67 -7.42 -16.25
CA ILE A 310 -1.94 -7.45 -15.53
C ILE A 310 -1.76 -8.30 -14.28
N SER A 311 -2.03 -7.71 -13.13
CA SER A 311 -2.03 -8.39 -11.85
C SER A 311 -3.37 -9.08 -11.64
N SER A 312 -3.32 -10.35 -11.26
CA SER A 312 -4.53 -11.13 -10.95
C SER A 312 -5.31 -10.48 -9.80
N ILE A 313 -6.64 -10.52 -9.88
CA ILE A 313 -7.56 -10.05 -8.85
C ILE A 313 -7.27 -10.83 -7.56
N THR A 314 -7.10 -10.13 -6.44
CA THR A 314 -6.84 -10.75 -5.13
C THR A 314 -8.12 -11.32 -4.53
N VAL A 315 -7.95 -12.23 -3.58
CA VAL A 315 -9.05 -12.75 -2.76
C VAL A 315 -9.74 -11.61 -1.99
N ARG A 316 -11.04 -11.78 -1.71
CA ARG A 316 -11.85 -10.98 -0.79
C ARG A 316 -12.91 -11.91 -0.18
N ASN A 317 -13.27 -11.66 1.07
CA ASN A 317 -14.18 -12.47 1.88
C ASN A 317 -15.33 -11.64 2.49
N ASP A 318 -15.48 -10.39 2.11
CA ASP A 318 -16.63 -9.57 2.48
C ASP A 318 -17.91 -9.95 1.69
N LEU A 319 -17.73 -10.58 0.52
CA LEU A 319 -18.77 -11.15 -0.34
C LEU A 319 -18.36 -12.55 -0.82
N ASP A 320 -19.32 -13.43 -1.12
CA ASP A 320 -19.03 -14.77 -1.69
C ASP A 320 -18.73 -14.69 -3.20
N LEU A 321 -17.57 -14.12 -3.53
CA LEU A 321 -17.09 -13.93 -4.91
C LEU A 321 -15.93 -14.86 -5.26
N SER A 322 -15.59 -15.82 -4.39
CA SER A 322 -14.45 -16.73 -4.55
C SER A 322 -14.41 -17.42 -5.92
N LYS A 323 -15.53 -18.02 -6.33
CA LYS A 323 -15.68 -18.67 -7.64
C LYS A 323 -15.53 -17.67 -8.79
N GLN A 324 -16.15 -16.50 -8.67
CA GLN A 324 -16.09 -15.45 -9.71
C GLN A 324 -14.68 -14.92 -9.90
N ILE A 325 -13.92 -14.73 -8.81
CA ILE A 325 -12.52 -14.32 -8.84
C ILE A 325 -11.66 -15.39 -9.51
N SER A 326 -11.88 -16.68 -9.20
CA SER A 326 -11.15 -17.78 -9.85
C SER A 326 -11.41 -17.79 -11.36
N THR A 327 -12.67 -17.74 -11.77
CA THR A 327 -13.06 -17.69 -13.19
C THR A 327 -12.47 -16.48 -13.90
N ALA A 328 -12.60 -15.28 -13.30
CA ALA A 328 -12.04 -14.06 -13.87
C ALA A 328 -10.52 -14.13 -14.03
N ASN A 329 -9.80 -14.68 -13.05
CA ASN A 329 -8.34 -14.79 -13.12
C ASN A 329 -7.87 -15.79 -14.19
N GLU A 330 -8.59 -16.89 -14.41
CA GLU A 330 -8.32 -17.83 -15.50
C GLU A 330 -8.54 -17.16 -16.88
N GLU A 331 -9.63 -16.42 -17.03
CA GLU A 331 -9.94 -15.67 -18.25
C GLU A 331 -8.94 -14.53 -18.48
N LEU A 332 -8.55 -13.79 -17.44
CA LEU A 332 -7.51 -12.77 -17.51
C LEU A 332 -6.16 -13.35 -17.95
N GLN A 333 -5.79 -14.53 -17.47
CA GLN A 333 -4.55 -15.17 -17.89
C GLN A 333 -4.57 -15.48 -19.40
N LYS A 334 -5.70 -16.02 -19.92
CA LYS A 334 -5.88 -16.28 -21.35
C LYS A 334 -5.85 -14.98 -22.17
N MET A 335 -6.52 -13.94 -21.68
CA MET A 335 -6.55 -12.62 -22.30
C MET A 335 -5.15 -12.01 -22.39
N CYS A 336 -4.35 -12.10 -21.32
CA CYS A 336 -2.97 -11.63 -21.32
C CYS A 336 -2.12 -12.33 -22.37
N SER A 337 -2.20 -13.67 -22.44
CA SER A 337 -1.49 -14.45 -23.47
C SER A 337 -1.91 -14.07 -24.89
N LYS A 338 -3.20 -13.87 -25.14
CA LYS A 338 -3.74 -13.44 -26.45
C LYS A 338 -3.20 -12.07 -26.89
N ASN A 339 -3.11 -11.13 -25.96
CA ASN A 339 -2.74 -9.73 -26.25
C ASN A 339 -1.24 -9.43 -26.05
N GLY A 340 -0.42 -10.42 -25.70
CA GLY A 340 1.01 -10.24 -25.44
C GLY A 340 1.30 -9.43 -24.17
N PHE A 341 0.39 -9.47 -23.19
CA PHE A 341 0.62 -8.91 -21.86
C PHE A 341 1.17 -9.97 -20.91
N ASP A 342 1.94 -9.54 -19.92
CA ASP A 342 2.35 -10.40 -18.83
C ASP A 342 1.23 -10.57 -17.80
N PHE A 343 1.19 -11.72 -17.13
CA PHE A 343 0.23 -11.98 -16.07
C PHE A 343 0.95 -12.23 -14.74
N ILE A 344 0.67 -11.39 -13.74
CA ILE A 344 1.23 -11.53 -12.39
C ILE A 344 0.22 -12.29 -11.52
N LYS A 345 0.56 -13.54 -11.19
CA LYS A 345 -0.24 -14.40 -10.32
C LYS A 345 -0.06 -14.03 -8.85
N ASN A 346 -1.16 -13.87 -8.13
CA ASN A 346 -1.18 -13.54 -6.69
C ASN A 346 -1.68 -14.70 -5.82
N ASN A 347 -1.42 -15.96 -6.20
CA ASN A 347 -1.92 -17.16 -5.50
C ASN A 347 -1.42 -17.31 -4.06
N ASN A 348 -0.35 -16.59 -3.69
CA ASN A 348 0.19 -16.54 -2.32
C ASN A 348 -0.57 -15.58 -1.39
N ILE A 349 -1.57 -14.85 -1.90
CA ILE A 349 -2.40 -13.94 -1.12
C ILE A 349 -3.71 -14.67 -0.79
N ASP A 350 -3.82 -15.12 0.45
CA ASP A 350 -4.97 -15.86 0.98
C ASP A 350 -5.83 -15.00 1.93
N ALA A 351 -6.87 -15.59 2.54
CA ALA A 351 -7.76 -14.88 3.46
C ALA A 351 -7.03 -14.29 4.68
N THR A 352 -5.88 -14.86 5.10
CA THR A 352 -5.07 -14.31 6.21
C THR A 352 -4.35 -13.02 5.84
N CYS A 353 -4.30 -12.70 4.55
CA CYS A 353 -3.70 -11.50 4.01
C CYS A 353 -4.68 -10.32 3.92
N LEU A 354 -5.92 -10.49 4.37
CA LEU A 354 -6.96 -9.47 4.38
C LEU A 354 -6.99 -8.70 5.70
N ASN A 355 -7.46 -7.46 5.65
CA ASN A 355 -7.72 -6.65 6.83
C ASN A 355 -9.04 -7.07 7.52
N GLY A 356 -9.39 -6.41 8.63
CA GLY A 356 -10.63 -6.71 9.36
C GLY A 356 -11.92 -6.51 8.55
N GLY A 357 -11.86 -5.75 7.46
CA GLY A 357 -12.97 -5.57 6.52
C GLY A 357 -13.04 -6.62 5.42
N LEU A 358 -12.13 -7.60 5.41
CA LEU A 358 -12.11 -8.75 4.51
C LEU A 358 -12.07 -8.42 3.00
N LEU A 359 -11.77 -7.18 2.63
CA LEU A 359 -11.68 -6.72 1.25
C LEU A 359 -10.27 -6.26 0.89
N HIS A 360 -9.71 -5.36 1.72
CA HIS A 360 -8.38 -4.81 1.46
C HIS A 360 -7.31 -5.69 2.09
N LEU A 361 -6.11 -5.62 1.53
CA LEU A 361 -4.96 -6.31 2.06
C LEU A 361 -4.51 -5.67 3.38
N ASN A 362 -4.13 -6.51 4.34
CA ASN A 362 -3.36 -6.08 5.50
C ASN A 362 -1.87 -5.93 5.12
N SER A 363 -1.03 -5.54 6.09
CA SER A 363 0.41 -5.35 5.87
C SER A 363 1.11 -6.58 5.24
N LYS A 364 0.72 -7.81 5.65
CA LYS A 364 1.26 -9.06 5.09
C LYS A 364 0.83 -9.23 3.63
N GLY A 365 -0.45 -9.03 3.33
CA GLY A 365 -0.96 -9.10 1.96
C GLY A 365 -0.33 -8.10 1.02
N SER A 366 -0.20 -6.84 1.45
CA SER A 366 0.45 -5.79 0.65
C SER A 366 1.93 -6.10 0.41
N ALA A 367 2.63 -6.68 1.38
CA ALA A 367 4.01 -7.13 1.20
C ALA A 367 4.13 -8.25 0.15
N PHE A 368 3.23 -9.23 0.16
CA PHE A 368 3.19 -10.28 -0.87
C PHE A 368 2.86 -9.73 -2.26
N LEU A 369 1.89 -8.82 -2.36
CA LEU A 369 1.57 -8.18 -3.64
C LEU A 369 2.76 -7.40 -4.18
N ALA A 370 3.43 -6.61 -3.33
CA ALA A 370 4.64 -5.89 -3.70
C ALA A 370 5.77 -6.84 -4.12
N ALA A 371 5.98 -7.96 -3.41
CA ALA A 371 6.97 -8.97 -3.76
C ALA A 371 6.70 -9.59 -5.14
N ASN A 372 5.43 -9.83 -5.49
CA ASN A 372 5.05 -10.34 -6.81
C ASN A 372 5.35 -9.31 -7.91
N PHE A 373 5.12 -8.01 -7.66
CA PHE A 373 5.49 -6.94 -8.59
C PHE A 373 7.00 -6.85 -8.77
N ILE A 374 7.76 -6.91 -7.67
CA ILE A 374 9.22 -6.94 -7.69
C ILE A 374 9.73 -8.14 -8.50
N LYS A 375 9.15 -9.33 -8.30
CA LYS A 375 9.52 -10.54 -9.04
C LYS A 375 9.30 -10.36 -10.54
N PHE A 376 8.17 -9.79 -10.95
CA PHE A 376 7.89 -9.46 -12.35
C PHE A 376 8.94 -8.51 -12.94
N LEU A 377 9.24 -7.42 -12.23
CA LEU A 377 10.19 -6.39 -12.67
C LEU A 377 11.63 -6.89 -12.72
N ARG A 378 12.03 -7.79 -11.82
CA ARG A 378 13.37 -8.39 -11.79
C ARG A 378 13.54 -9.55 -12.76
N GLY A 379 12.47 -10.33 -12.98
CA GLY A 379 12.50 -11.54 -13.80
C GLY A 379 12.78 -11.31 -15.29
N ASN A 380 12.99 -10.06 -15.71
CA ASN A 380 13.27 -9.68 -17.09
C ASN A 380 14.19 -8.47 -17.18
N ILE A 381 15.29 -8.45 -16.42
CA ILE A 381 16.48 -7.73 -16.88
C ILE A 381 17.09 -8.64 -17.96
N PRO A 382 16.89 -8.40 -19.28
CA PRO A 382 17.70 -9.08 -20.27
C PRO A 382 19.15 -8.76 -19.94
N ALA A 383 20.02 -9.77 -19.99
CA ALA A 383 21.45 -9.54 -19.99
C ALA A 383 21.76 -8.47 -21.07
N PRO A 384 22.77 -7.59 -20.89
CA PRO A 384 23.10 -6.52 -21.84
C PRO A 384 23.39 -6.95 -23.30
N SER A 385 23.30 -8.24 -23.63
CA SER A 385 23.56 -8.80 -24.96
C SER A 385 22.35 -8.84 -25.91
N GLU A 386 21.10 -8.85 -25.44
CA GLU A 386 19.94 -9.09 -26.33
C GLU A 386 19.39 -7.83 -27.03
N TYR A 387 19.62 -6.64 -26.48
CA TYR A 387 19.20 -5.38 -27.14
C TYR A 387 20.07 -4.99 -28.35
N ARG A 388 21.27 -5.58 -28.51
CA ARG A 388 22.12 -5.36 -29.68
C ARG A 388 21.71 -6.16 -30.91
N GLN A 389 20.94 -7.23 -30.76
CA GLN A 389 20.56 -8.07 -31.91
C GLN A 389 19.32 -7.55 -32.64
N ARG A 390 18.40 -6.85 -31.97
CA ARG A 390 17.16 -6.37 -32.62
C ARG A 390 17.33 -5.11 -33.48
N LYS A 391 18.41 -4.34 -33.32
CA LYS A 391 18.72 -3.18 -34.17
C LYS A 391 19.77 -3.41 -35.26
N ARG A 392 20.34 -4.62 -35.36
CA ARG A 392 21.26 -5.00 -36.47
C ARG A 392 20.59 -5.84 -37.58
N GLY A 393 19.31 -6.16 -37.43
CA GLY A 393 18.55 -6.95 -38.42
C GLY A 393 18.02 -6.15 -39.60
N GLU A 394 17.98 -4.81 -39.53
CA GLU A 394 17.39 -3.97 -40.58
C GLU A 394 18.41 -3.27 -41.50
N ASP A 395 19.71 -3.25 -41.13
CA ASP A 395 20.77 -2.65 -41.97
C ASP A 395 21.71 -3.67 -42.62
N PHE A 396 21.37 -4.97 -42.63
CA PHE A 396 22.20 -6.01 -43.23
C PHE A 396 21.44 -6.93 -44.20
N GLN A 397 20.49 -6.39 -44.98
CA GLN A 397 20.01 -7.02 -46.22
C GLN A 397 20.97 -6.80 -47.40
N GLY A 398 22.26 -7.01 -47.17
CA GLY A 398 23.30 -6.88 -48.17
C GLY A 398 24.37 -7.95 -47.97
N ARG A 399 24.23 -9.05 -48.71
CA ARG A 399 25.19 -10.16 -48.87
C ARG A 399 25.22 -11.20 -47.74
N ARG A 400 24.61 -12.35 -48.00
CA ARG A 400 25.32 -13.62 -48.36
C ARG A 400 24.30 -14.75 -48.45
N THR A 401 24.05 -15.20 -49.67
CA THR A 401 23.52 -16.52 -49.97
C THR A 401 24.66 -17.54 -49.83
N TYR A 402 24.50 -18.53 -48.95
CA TYR A 402 25.08 -19.85 -49.16
C TYR A 402 23.97 -20.86 -48.89
N GLN A 403 23.47 -21.42 -50.00
CA GLN A 403 22.54 -22.53 -50.01
C GLN A 403 23.27 -23.79 -49.53
N ASN A 404 22.56 -24.59 -48.74
CA ASN A 404 22.95 -25.94 -48.39
C ASN A 404 23.03 -26.79 -49.66
N HIS A 405 24.24 -27.22 -50.03
CA HIS A 405 24.40 -28.23 -51.07
C HIS A 405 24.04 -29.60 -50.52
N SER A 406 23.25 -30.35 -51.29
CA SER A 406 22.94 -31.75 -51.03
C SER A 406 24.21 -32.59 -51.06
N LEU A 407 24.27 -33.67 -50.27
CA LEU A 407 25.40 -34.61 -50.23
C LEU A 407 25.73 -35.19 -51.62
N GLU A 408 24.74 -35.26 -52.53
CA GLU A 408 24.92 -35.67 -53.92
C GLU A 408 25.74 -34.68 -54.77
N ASP A 409 25.66 -33.37 -54.47
CA ASP A 409 26.41 -32.34 -55.20
C ASP A 409 27.90 -32.37 -54.81
N LEU A 410 28.20 -32.69 -53.55
CA LEU A 410 29.57 -32.88 -53.07
C LEU A 410 30.21 -34.17 -53.64
N LEU A 411 29.43 -35.24 -53.81
CA LEU A 411 29.89 -36.49 -54.42
C LEU A 411 30.18 -36.33 -55.93
N ARG A 412 29.41 -35.51 -56.65
CA ARG A 412 29.70 -35.18 -58.06
C ARG A 412 30.96 -34.33 -58.23
N LEU A 413 31.23 -33.41 -57.30
CA LEU A 413 32.45 -32.59 -57.32
C LEU A 413 33.72 -33.42 -57.04
N LEU A 414 33.64 -34.42 -56.16
CA LEU A 414 34.74 -35.33 -55.86
C LEU A 414 35.06 -36.29 -57.02
N LEU A 415 34.05 -36.76 -57.75
CA LEU A 415 34.22 -37.61 -58.95
C LEU A 415 34.78 -36.86 -60.16
N LEU A 416 34.57 -35.54 -60.25
CA LEU A 416 35.17 -34.69 -61.28
C LEU A 416 36.64 -34.35 -60.99
N ALA A 417 37.03 -34.30 -59.71
CA ALA A 417 38.41 -34.00 -59.29
C ALA A 417 39.39 -35.17 -59.50
N GLN A 418 38.92 -36.42 -59.61
CA GLN A 418 39.78 -37.58 -59.91
C GLN A 418 40.01 -37.85 -61.41
N ARG A 419 39.48 -37.00 -62.29
CA ARG A 419 39.57 -37.18 -63.75
C ARG A 419 40.52 -36.20 -64.45
N THR A 420 41.29 -35.42 -63.70
CA THR A 420 42.23 -34.40 -64.23
C THR A 420 43.69 -34.62 -63.84
N GLU A 421 44.06 -35.82 -63.43
CA GLU A 421 45.46 -36.24 -63.37
C GLU A 421 45.61 -37.58 -64.09
N TYR A 422 45.60 -37.56 -65.43
CA TYR A 422 46.42 -38.36 -66.35
C TYR A 422 46.28 -37.83 -67.78
#